data_AF-A0A6P0Q674-F1
#
_entry.id   AF-A0A6P0Q674-F1
#
_cell.length_a   1.000
_cell.length_b   1.000
_cell.length_c   1.000
_cell.angle_alpha   90.00
_cell.angle_beta   90.00
_cell.angle_gamma   90.00
#
_symmetry.space_group_name_H-M   'P 1'
#
loop_
_entity.id
_entity.type
_entity.pdbx_description
1 polymer ?
#
loop_
_entity_poly.entity_id
_entity_poly.type
_entity_poly.pdbx_seq_one_letter_code
_entity_poly.pdbx_strand_id
1 'polypeptide(L)'
;KEKLTERALEIFQTGARYQMYHALALMLVALLLSRAEVAQTSLTVAGSAFIAGIAIFSGSLYALSLTGIKWLGAIAPLGGAALILGWGCLAIAAFSFQ
;
A
#
# COMPACT_ATOMS: atom_id res chain seq x y z
N LYS A 1 17.60 16.38 -18.11
CA LYS A 1 16.60 16.08 -17.06
C LYS A 1 15.26 16.60 -17.55
N GLU A 2 14.39 15.71 -18.02
CA GLU A 2 13.03 16.06 -18.37
C GLU A 2 12.31 16.46 -17.08
N LYS A 3 11.83 17.70 -16.98
CA LYS A 3 11.09 18.17 -15.81
C LYS A 3 9.68 17.59 -15.93
N LEU A 4 9.25 16.84 -14.91
CA LEU A 4 7.85 16.45 -14.78
C LEU A 4 6.98 17.71 -14.80
N THR A 5 5.85 17.64 -15.50
CA THR A 5 4.82 18.68 -15.38
C THR A 5 4.34 18.77 -13.93
N GLU A 6 3.83 19.92 -13.51
CA GLU A 6 3.31 20.11 -12.14
C GLU A 6 2.31 19.01 -11.76
N ARG A 7 1.39 18.69 -12.68
CA ARG A 7 0.43 17.59 -12.52
C ARG A 7 1.10 16.22 -12.37
N ALA A 8 2.14 15.92 -13.15
CA ALA A 8 2.83 14.64 -13.04
C ALA A 8 3.59 14.53 -11.70
N LEU A 9 4.17 15.63 -11.23
CA LEU A 9 4.81 15.70 -9.92
C LEU A 9 3.80 15.49 -8.78
N GLU A 10 2.60 16.07 -8.85
CA GLU A 10 1.53 15.85 -7.88
C GLU A 10 1.09 14.37 -7.82
N ILE A 11 0.96 13.72 -8.98
CA ILE A 11 0.64 12.29 -9.07
C ILE A 11 1.74 11.45 -8.41
N PHE A 12 3.01 11.75 -8.73
CA PHE A 12 4.15 11.07 -8.14
C PHE A 12 4.18 11.23 -6.61
N GLN A 13 4.01 12.46 -6.12
CA GLN A 13 3.96 12.76 -4.68
C GLN A 13 2.79 12.06 -3.98
N THR A 14 1.66 11.90 -4.66
CA THR A 14 0.52 11.13 -4.14
C THR A 14 0.90 9.65 -3.98
N GLY A 15 1.50 9.04 -5.01
CA GLY A 15 2.02 7.67 -4.92
C GLY A 15 3.01 7.49 -3.76
N ALA A 16 3.93 8.43 -3.60
CA ALA A 16 4.96 8.41 -2.55
C ALA A 16 4.37 8.57 -1.14
N ARG A 17 3.43 9.50 -0.96
CA ARG A 17 2.74 9.71 0.32
C ARG A 17 1.95 8.49 0.75
N TYR A 18 1.20 7.88 -0.18
CA TYR A 18 0.47 6.64 0.12
C TYR A 18 1.42 5.48 0.40
N GLN A 19 2.50 5.32 -0.36
CA GLN A 19 3.51 4.29 -0.08
C GLN A 19 4.07 4.44 1.33
N MET A 20 4.42 5.66 1.75
CA MET A 20 4.99 5.93 3.08
C MET A 20 4.03 5.48 4.19
N TYR A 21 2.76 5.90 4.16
CA TYR A 21 1.79 5.53 5.19
C TYR A 21 1.57 4.02 5.29
N HIS A 22 1.49 3.33 4.16
CA HIS A 22 1.26 1.89 4.15
C HIS A 22 2.53 1.09 4.43
N ALA A 23 3.73 1.64 4.14
CA ALA A 23 5.00 1.04 4.55
C ALA A 23 5.17 1.09 6.08
N LEU A 24 4.74 2.17 6.72
CA LEU A 24 4.71 2.24 8.19
C LEU A 24 3.72 1.22 8.78
N ALA A 25 2.54 1.05 8.16
CA ALA A 25 1.58 0.02 8.55
C ALA A 25 2.15 -1.40 8.35
N LEU A 26 2.84 -1.65 7.23
CA LEU A 26 3.51 -2.93 6.95
C LEU A 26 4.63 -3.22 7.95
N MET A 27 5.40 -2.21 8.35
CA MET A 27 6.40 -2.33 9.41
C MET A 27 5.76 -2.71 10.74
N LEU A 28 4.61 -2.09 11.08
CA LEU A 28 3.83 -2.48 12.27
C LEU A 28 3.35 -3.94 12.19
N VAL A 29 2.85 -4.39 11.03
CA VAL A 29 2.47 -5.79 10.80
C VAL A 29 3.66 -6.73 11.03
N ALA A 30 4.83 -6.41 10.50
CA ALA A 30 6.04 -7.21 10.69
C ALA A 30 6.44 -7.29 12.18
N LEU A 31 6.36 -6.19 12.91
CA LEU A 31 6.63 -6.14 14.35
C LEU A 31 5.63 -6.99 15.15
N LEU A 32 4.33 -6.91 14.82
CA LEU A 32 3.31 -7.72 15.48
C LEU A 32 3.50 -9.22 15.19
N LEU A 33 3.79 -9.58 13.94
CA LEU A 33 4.11 -10.98 13.57
C LEU A 33 5.34 -11.50 14.32
N SER A 34 6.36 -10.67 14.54
CA SER A 34 7.56 -11.08 15.29
C SER A 34 7.31 -11.37 16.77
N ARG A 35 6.18 -10.89 17.32
CA ARG A 35 5.79 -11.06 18.73
C ARG A 35 4.65 -12.04 18.93
N ALA A 36 4.01 -12.50 17.86
CA ALA A 36 2.87 -13.38 17.96
C ALA A 36 3.32 -14.79 18.38
N GLU A 37 2.79 -15.31 19.49
CA GLU A 37 3.07 -16.67 19.96
C GLU A 37 2.38 -17.73 19.09
N VAL A 38 1.27 -17.36 18.44
CA VAL A 38 0.47 -18.21 17.56
C VAL A 38 0.34 -17.58 16.17
N ALA A 39 0.27 -18.41 15.13
CA ALA A 39 0.08 -17.95 13.76
C ALA A 39 -1.18 -17.07 13.62
N GLN A 40 -0.98 -15.78 13.30
CA GLN A 40 -2.05 -14.82 13.08
C GLN A 40 -2.34 -14.70 11.58
N THR A 41 -3.32 -15.47 11.09
CA THR A 41 -3.74 -15.43 9.66
C THR A 41 -4.13 -14.02 9.23
N SER A 42 -4.81 -13.26 10.09
CA SER A 42 -5.19 -11.87 9.84
C SER A 42 -3.98 -10.97 9.58
N LEU A 43 -2.91 -11.07 10.36
CA LEU A 43 -1.68 -10.30 10.14
C LEU A 43 -0.94 -10.71 8.87
N THR A 44 -0.93 -12.00 8.54
CA THR A 44 -0.31 -12.50 7.31
C THR A 44 -1.05 -11.97 6.08
N VAL A 45 -2.38 -11.98 6.11
CA VAL A 45 -3.23 -11.37 5.07
C VAL A 45 -3.01 -9.86 5.02
N ALA A 46 -2.94 -9.18 6.17
CA ALA A 46 -2.70 -7.73 6.23
C ALA A 46 -1.38 -7.35 5.56
N GLY A 47 -0.29 -8.05 5.89
CA GLY A 47 1.03 -7.80 5.31
C GLY A 47 1.05 -8.04 3.80
N SER A 48 0.48 -9.15 3.36
CA SER A 48 0.40 -9.49 1.93
C SER A 48 -0.44 -8.46 1.16
N ALA A 49 -1.55 -8.02 1.74
CA ALA A 49 -2.44 -7.01 1.16
C ALA A 49 -1.77 -5.63 1.08
N PHE A 50 -1.00 -5.21 2.10
CA PHE A 50 -0.22 -3.98 2.02
C PHE A 50 0.88 -4.06 0.96
N ILE A 51 1.62 -5.16 0.86
CA ILE A 51 2.67 -5.32 -0.16
C ILE A 51 2.06 -5.23 -1.57
N ALA A 52 1.03 -6.02 -1.85
CA ALA A 52 0.35 -6.01 -3.14
C ALA A 52 -0.30 -4.65 -3.42
N GLY A 53 -0.97 -4.07 -2.42
CA GLY A 53 -1.62 -2.78 -2.52
C GLY A 53 -0.65 -1.63 -2.80
N ILE A 54 0.50 -1.58 -2.14
CA ILE A 54 1.57 -0.59 -2.40
C ILE A 54 2.10 -0.75 -3.82
N ALA A 55 2.43 -1.98 -4.23
CA ALA A 55 2.97 -2.25 -5.56
C ALA A 55 1.99 -1.82 -6.67
N ILE A 56 0.71 -2.13 -6.52
CA ILE A 56 -0.32 -1.81 -7.51
C ILE A 56 -0.71 -0.32 -7.46
N PHE A 57 -1.06 0.20 -6.29
CA PHE A 57 -1.51 1.59 -6.12
C PHE A 57 -0.37 2.57 -6.40
N SER A 58 0.70 2.56 -5.59
CA SER A 58 1.79 3.52 -5.74
C SER A 58 2.58 3.27 -7.01
N GLY A 59 2.83 2.01 -7.38
CA GLY A 59 3.52 1.67 -8.62
C GLY A 59 2.78 2.17 -9.86
N SER A 60 1.45 2.04 -9.91
CA SER A 60 0.67 2.58 -11.04
C SER A 60 0.72 4.12 -11.12
N LEU A 61 0.71 4.84 -9.99
CA LEU A 61 0.85 6.30 -9.99
C LEU A 61 2.25 6.75 -10.41
N TYR A 62 3.30 6.04 -10.00
CA TYR A 62 4.66 6.30 -10.50
C TYR A 62 4.74 6.09 -12.00
N ALA A 63 4.28 4.94 -12.49
CA ALA A 63 4.27 4.64 -13.92
C ALA A 63 3.42 5.66 -14.70
N LEU A 64 2.25 6.06 -14.20
CA LEU A 64 1.42 7.12 -14.79
C LEU A 64 2.16 8.47 -14.85
N SER A 65 2.83 8.86 -13.76
CA SER A 65 3.55 10.14 -13.70
C SER A 65 4.75 10.20 -14.65
N LEU A 66 5.42 9.07 -14.88
CA LEU A 66 6.62 8.98 -15.71
C LEU A 66 6.32 8.74 -17.19
N THR A 67 5.23 8.02 -17.49
CA THR A 67 4.90 7.60 -18.87
C THR A 67 3.72 8.36 -19.48
N GLY A 68 2.87 8.98 -18.66
CA GLY A 68 1.64 9.63 -19.11
C GLY A 68 0.52 8.68 -19.54
N ILE A 69 0.69 7.36 -19.41
CA ILE A 69 -0.30 6.35 -19.84
C ILE A 69 -1.50 6.36 -18.88
N LYS A 70 -2.59 7.04 -19.26
CA LYS A 70 -3.78 7.27 -18.43
C LYS A 70 -4.45 6.00 -17.91
N TRP A 71 -4.39 4.89 -18.65
CA TRP A 71 -5.02 3.62 -18.25
C TRP A 71 -4.40 3.03 -16.98
N LEU A 72 -3.14 3.34 -16.68
CA LEU A 72 -2.51 2.95 -15.41
C LEU A 72 -3.25 3.53 -14.19
N GLY A 73 -3.86 4.70 -14.32
CA GLY A 73 -4.71 5.27 -13.28
C GLY A 73 -5.95 4.43 -12.96
N ALA A 74 -6.46 3.66 -13.92
CA ALA A 74 -7.60 2.75 -13.72
C ALA A 74 -7.23 1.48 -12.93
N ILE A 75 -5.93 1.18 -12.79
CA ILE A 75 -5.41 0.06 -11.99
C ILE A 75 -5.32 0.42 -10.51
N ALA A 76 -5.11 1.70 -10.18
CA ALA A 76 -4.96 2.18 -8.81
C ALA A 76 -6.11 1.75 -7.86
N PRO A 77 -7.40 1.76 -8.24
CA PRO A 77 -8.49 1.28 -7.37
C PRO A 77 -8.32 -0.16 -6.87
N LEU A 78 -7.74 -1.06 -7.67
CA LEU A 78 -7.46 -2.44 -7.25
C LEU A 78 -6.42 -2.48 -6.11
N GLY A 79 -5.38 -1.65 -6.24
CA GLY A 79 -4.38 -1.47 -5.18
C GLY A 79 -5.01 -0.85 -3.94
N GLY A 80 -5.85 0.18 -4.11
CA GLY A 80 -6.59 0.81 -3.02
C GLY A 80 -7.49 -0.16 -2.25
N ALA A 81 -8.18 -1.06 -2.95
CA ALA A 81 -8.97 -2.12 -2.32
C ALA A 81 -8.10 -3.06 -1.49
N ALA A 82 -6.93 -3.48 -2.00
CA ALA A 82 -5.97 -4.27 -1.23
C ALA A 82 -5.45 -3.54 0.01
N LEU A 83 -5.17 -2.23 -0.08
CA LEU A 83 -4.78 -1.42 1.08
C LEU A 83 -5.90 -1.36 2.14
N ILE A 84 -7.16 -1.21 1.73
CA ILE A 84 -8.32 -1.23 2.63
C ILE A 84 -8.45 -2.61 3.31
N LEU A 85 -8.30 -3.70 2.55
CA LEU A 85 -8.28 -5.05 3.11
C LEU A 85 -7.15 -5.24 4.13
N GLY A 86 -5.97 -4.67 3.84
CA GLY A 86 -4.83 -4.67 4.75
C GLY A 86 -5.15 -4.02 6.10
N TRP A 87 -5.73 -2.81 6.06
CA TRP A 87 -6.18 -2.12 7.27
C TRP A 87 -7.28 -2.86 8.02
N GLY A 88 -8.26 -3.43 7.30
CA GLY A 88 -9.32 -4.23 7.91
C GLY A 88 -8.77 -5.46 8.65
N CYS A 89 -7.84 -6.19 8.03
CA CYS A 89 -7.19 -7.34 8.65
C CYS A 89 -6.29 -6.95 9.83
N LEU A 90 -5.57 -5.84 9.74
CA LEU A 90 -4.78 -5.30 10.85
C LEU A 90 -5.67 -4.88 12.03
N ALA A 91 -6.82 -4.26 11.77
CA ALA A 91 -7.78 -3.92 12.80
C ALA A 91 -8.36 -5.17 13.49
N ILE A 92 -8.77 -6.19 12.71
CA ILE A 92 -9.22 -7.48 13.26
C ILE A 92 -8.13 -8.10 14.13
N ALA A 93 -6.89 -8.13 13.65
CA ALA A 93 -5.76 -8.65 14.40
C ALA A 93 -5.56 -7.90 15.72
N ALA A 94 -5.74 -6.58 15.77
CA ALA A 94 -5.61 -5.80 16.99
C ALA A 94 -6.65 -6.18 18.06
N PHE A 95 -7.86 -6.59 17.68
CA PHE A 95 -8.89 -7.06 18.62
C PHE A 95 -8.70 -8.52 19.04
N SER A 96 -8.00 -9.33 18.22
CA SER A 96 -7.72 -10.74 18.52
C SER A 96 -6.32 -10.99 19.06
N PHE A 97 -5.48 -9.95 19.17
CA PHE A 97 -4.10 -10.07 19.64
C PHE A 97 -4.12 -10.41 21.13
N GLN A 98 -3.88 -11.69 21.45
CA GLN A 98 -3.67 -12.21 22.79
C GLN A 98 -2.24 -12.69 22.94
#